data_AF-A0A0Z8GQY1-F1
#
_entry.id   AF-A0A0Z8GQY1-F1
#
_cell.length_a   1.000
_cell.length_b   1.000
_cell.length_c   1.000
_cell.angle_alpha   90.00
_cell.angle_beta   90.00
_cell.angle_gamma   90.00
#
_symmetry.space_group_name_H-M   'P 1'
#
loop_
_entity.id
_entity.type
_entity.pdbx_description
1 polymer ?
#
loop_
_entity_poly.entity_id
_entity_poly.type
_entity_poly.pdbx_seq_one_letter_code
_entity_poly.pdbx_strand_id
1 'polypeptide(L)'
;MNEGVKRIYSEMESAFLHEPKYSEPGNKVVLTLENNIVSRHLRTRDSLEKQFSAFGNLNADEQAIIHYMYNSGEKMTTAKAFELTGRSRSFVVKMLHHLRDLEIITWFGSSKNDRNQYYLLVDK
;
A
#
# COMPACT_ATOMS: atom_id res chain seq x y z
N MET A 1 12.11 18.57 26.36
CA MET A 1 11.76 18.08 25.02
C MET A 1 10.30 17.65 25.06
N ASN A 2 9.43 18.31 24.30
CA ASN A 2 7.99 18.03 24.31
C ASN A 2 7.73 16.57 23.86
N GLU A 3 6.70 15.94 24.41
CA GLU A 3 6.35 14.53 24.18
C GLU A 3 6.25 14.17 22.68
N GLY A 4 5.68 15.08 21.88
CA GLY A 4 5.58 14.93 20.43
C GLY A 4 6.93 14.82 19.71
N VAL A 5 7.98 15.49 20.21
CA VAL A 5 9.31 15.40 19.59
C VAL A 5 9.89 14.00 19.81
N LYS A 6 9.87 13.49 21.04
CA LYS A 6 10.34 12.13 21.34
C LYS A 6 9.61 11.07 20.53
N ARG A 7 8.28 11.22 20.40
CA ARG A 7 7.45 10.32 19.60
C ARG A 7 7.89 10.27 18.13
N ILE A 8 8.22 11.41 17.52
CA ILE A 8 8.68 11.44 16.12
C ILE A 8 10.01 10.70 15.95
N TYR A 9 10.97 10.89 16.85
CA TYR A 9 12.24 10.15 16.81
C TYR A 9 12.00 8.63 16.90
N SER A 10 11.18 8.19 17.86
CA SER A 10 10.85 6.76 18.01
C SER A 10 10.11 6.20 16.79
N GLU A 11 9.19 6.96 16.19
CA GLU A 11 8.48 6.54 14.97
C GLU A 11 9.43 6.45 13.77
N MET A 12 10.37 7.39 13.59
CA MET A 12 11.39 7.34 12.53
C MET A 12 12.35 6.17 12.71
N GLU A 13 12.78 5.90 13.94
CA GLU A 13 13.61 4.75 14.28
C GLU A 13 12.88 3.43 13.98
N SER A 14 11.62 3.30 14.43
CA SER A 14 10.77 2.13 14.14
C SER A 14 10.51 1.94 12.63
N ALA A 15 10.62 3.02 11.87
CA ALA A 15 10.48 3.05 10.42
C ALA A 15 11.79 2.74 9.67
N PHE A 16 12.91 2.48 10.38
CA PHE A 16 14.25 2.32 9.81
C PHE A 16 14.67 3.52 8.93
N LEU A 17 14.34 4.73 9.39
CA LEU A 17 14.70 5.99 8.75
C LEU A 17 15.77 6.70 9.58
N HIS A 18 16.55 7.56 8.93
CA HIS A 18 17.48 8.43 9.64
C HIS A 18 16.75 9.35 10.61
N GLU A 19 17.47 9.81 11.63
CA GLU A 19 16.93 10.75 12.60
C GLU A 19 16.36 12.00 11.91
N PRO A 20 15.22 12.51 12.39
CA PRO A 20 14.63 13.73 11.87
C PRO A 20 15.60 14.91 12.06
N LYS A 21 15.74 15.76 11.04
CA LYS A 21 16.59 16.95 11.14
C LYS A 21 15.80 18.10 11.73
N TYR A 22 16.32 18.66 12.82
CA TYR A 22 15.72 19.73 13.58
C TYR A 22 16.41 21.08 13.33
N SER A 23 15.63 22.15 13.13
CA SER A 23 16.15 23.52 13.13
C SER A 23 15.13 24.53 13.65
N GLU A 24 15.59 25.60 14.28
CA GLU A 24 14.75 26.70 14.79
C GLU A 24 15.14 28.06 14.18
N PRO A 25 14.77 28.34 12.92
CA PRO A 25 15.01 29.64 12.33
C PRO A 25 14.00 30.68 12.86
N GLY A 26 14.38 31.42 13.90
CA GLY A 26 13.58 32.48 14.50
C GLY A 26 12.58 31.95 15.54
N ASN A 27 11.29 32.19 15.34
CA ASN A 27 10.20 31.76 16.24
C ASN A 27 9.41 30.54 15.72
N LYS A 28 10.00 29.76 14.80
CA LYS A 28 9.37 28.57 14.21
C LYS A 28 10.29 27.36 14.32
N VAL A 29 9.68 26.20 14.47
CA VAL A 29 10.36 24.90 14.42
C VAL A 29 10.21 24.33 13.03
N VAL A 30 11.32 23.89 12.43
CA VAL A 30 11.35 23.18 11.16
C VAL A 30 11.88 21.79 11.38
N LEU A 31 11.11 20.81 10.89
CA LEU A 31 11.42 19.40 10.97
C LEU A 31 11.47 18.81 9.57
N THR A 32 12.61 18.23 9.21
CA THR A 32 12.78 17.55 7.93
C THR A 32 12.85 16.05 8.18
N LEU A 33 11.83 15.34 7.68
CA LEU A 33 11.74 13.89 7.74
C LEU A 33 12.24 13.30 6.42
N GLU A 34 13.16 12.35 6.50
CA GLU A 34 13.61 11.65 5.31
C GLU A 34 12.55 10.65 4.83
N ASN A 35 12.30 10.65 3.53
CA ASN A 35 11.48 9.63 2.88
C ASN A 35 12.40 8.65 2.14
N ASN A 36 12.55 7.45 2.68
CA ASN A 36 13.30 6.37 2.04
C ASN A 36 12.34 5.39 1.36
N ILE A 37 12.29 5.43 0.02
CA ILE A 37 11.43 4.58 -0.80
C ILE A 37 11.75 3.10 -0.63
N VAL A 38 13.03 2.74 -0.49
CA VAL A 38 13.45 1.34 -0.30
C VAL A 38 12.97 0.82 1.06
N SER A 39 13.23 1.55 2.14
CA SER A 39 12.75 1.19 3.49
C SER A 39 11.23 1.15 3.54
N ARG A 40 10.52 1.99 2.78
CA ARG A 40 9.06 1.94 2.67
C ARG A 40 8.58 0.67 1.98
N HIS A 41 9.16 0.31 0.83
CA HIS A 41 8.79 -0.92 0.12
C HIS A 41 9.00 -2.16 0.97
N LEU A 42 10.13 -2.27 1.67
CA LEU A 42 10.42 -3.39 2.56
C LEU A 42 9.38 -3.50 3.69
N ARG A 43 9.11 -2.40 4.40
CA ARG A 43 8.10 -2.38 5.48
C ARG A 43 6.70 -2.71 4.99
N THR A 44 6.30 -2.16 3.84
CA THR A 44 4.98 -2.46 3.26
C THR A 44 4.90 -3.94 2.90
N ARG A 45 5.95 -4.51 2.30
CA ARG A 45 5.99 -5.94 1.96
C ARG A 45 5.90 -6.81 3.20
N ASP A 46 6.68 -6.54 4.23
CA ASP A 46 6.65 -7.30 5.48
C ASP A 46 5.29 -7.18 6.19
N SER A 47 4.63 -6.03 6.11
CA SER A 47 3.28 -5.83 6.65
C SER A 47 2.24 -6.65 5.87
N LEU A 48 2.33 -6.65 4.54
CA LEU A 48 1.46 -7.43 3.67
C LEU A 48 1.67 -8.94 3.83
N GLU A 49 2.90 -9.42 4.01
CA GLU A 49 3.19 -10.84 4.27
C GLU A 49 2.64 -11.29 5.64
N LYS A 50 2.64 -10.40 6.64
CA LYS A 50 2.00 -10.66 7.95
C LYS A 50 0.48 -10.70 7.84
N GLN A 51 -0.12 -9.79 7.07
CA GLN A 51 -1.58 -9.69 6.92
C GLN A 51 -2.14 -10.80 6.00
N PHE A 52 -1.41 -11.14 4.94
CA PHE A 52 -1.79 -12.08 3.90
C PHE A 52 -0.67 -13.10 3.67
N SER A 53 -0.80 -14.28 4.26
CA SER A 53 0.20 -15.36 4.11
C SER A 53 0.43 -15.78 2.65
N ALA A 54 -0.57 -15.64 1.79
CA ALA A 54 -0.48 -15.94 0.36
C ALA A 54 0.30 -14.87 -0.44
N PHE A 55 0.59 -13.69 0.13
CA PHE A 55 1.20 -12.57 -0.58
C PHE A 55 2.56 -12.93 -1.20
N GLY A 56 3.38 -13.71 -0.48
CA GLY A 56 4.70 -14.14 -0.97
C GLY A 56 4.65 -15.05 -2.20
N ASN A 57 3.50 -15.69 -2.46
CA ASN A 57 3.29 -16.59 -3.61
C ASN A 57 2.67 -15.88 -4.83
N LEU A 58 2.29 -14.61 -4.68
CA LEU A 58 1.73 -13.81 -5.76
C LEU A 58 2.78 -13.49 -6.82
N ASN A 59 2.34 -13.36 -8.07
CA ASN A 59 3.20 -12.89 -9.14
C ASN A 59 3.48 -11.37 -9.02
N ALA A 60 4.44 -10.86 -9.80
CA ALA A 60 4.86 -9.46 -9.72
C ALA A 60 3.72 -8.46 -10.01
N ASP A 61 2.81 -8.79 -10.95
CA ASP A 61 1.67 -7.92 -11.30
C ASP A 61 0.63 -7.88 -10.16
N GLU A 62 0.38 -9.03 -9.53
CA GLU A 62 -0.47 -9.16 -8.35
C GLU A 62 0.08 -8.39 -7.16
N GLN A 63 1.37 -8.57 -6.86
CA GLN A 63 2.05 -7.84 -5.79
C GLN A 63 2.00 -6.33 -6.04
N ALA A 64 2.18 -5.88 -7.29
CA ALA A 64 2.11 -4.47 -7.64
C ALA A 64 0.72 -3.87 -7.37
N ILE A 65 -0.35 -4.59 -7.72
CA ILE A 65 -1.73 -4.16 -7.44
C ILE A 65 -1.98 -4.04 -5.95
N ILE A 66 -1.62 -5.07 -5.17
CA ILE A 66 -1.86 -5.07 -3.72
C ILE A 66 -1.01 -4.00 -3.04
N HIS A 67 0.25 -3.81 -3.45
CA HIS A 67 1.09 -2.72 -2.98
C HIS A 67 0.48 -1.34 -3.26
N TYR A 68 -0.09 -1.15 -4.45
CA TYR A 68 -0.77 0.09 -4.79
C TYR A 68 -1.98 0.33 -3.89
N MET A 69 -2.85 -0.68 -3.74
CA MET A 69 -4.05 -0.59 -2.89
C MET A 69 -3.69 -0.27 -1.45
N TYR A 70 -2.70 -0.96 -0.90
CA TYR A 70 -2.26 -0.76 0.49
C TYR A 70 -1.64 0.62 0.71
N ASN A 71 -0.82 1.11 -0.22
CA ASN A 71 -0.14 2.40 -0.05
C ASN A 71 -1.04 3.62 -0.32
N SER A 72 -2.03 3.48 -1.21
CA SER A 72 -2.94 4.56 -1.58
C SER A 72 -4.22 4.58 -0.75
N GLY A 73 -4.64 3.42 -0.22
CA GLY A 73 -5.98 3.25 0.36
C GLY A 73 -7.10 3.33 -0.69
N GLU A 74 -6.77 3.34 -1.98
CA GLU A 74 -7.76 3.48 -3.05
C GLU A 74 -8.41 2.16 -3.40
N LYS A 75 -9.69 2.23 -3.76
CA LYS A 75 -10.40 1.11 -4.38
C LYS A 75 -9.78 0.77 -5.73
N MET A 76 -9.63 -0.52 -5.99
CA MET A 76 -9.12 -1.01 -7.26
C MET A 76 -10.26 -1.24 -8.25
N THR A 77 -10.09 -0.80 -9.48
CA THR A 77 -11.02 -1.11 -10.59
C THR A 77 -10.28 -1.89 -11.66
N THR A 78 -11.01 -2.63 -12.50
CA THR A 78 -10.42 -3.35 -13.62
C THR A 78 -9.67 -2.43 -14.59
N ALA A 79 -10.17 -1.19 -14.77
CA ALA A 79 -9.51 -0.18 -15.59
C ALA A 79 -8.18 0.27 -14.96
N LYS A 80 -8.16 0.53 -13.65
CA LYS A 80 -6.95 0.93 -12.94
C LYS A 80 -5.91 -0.19 -12.90
N ALA A 81 -6.33 -1.43 -12.66
CA ALA A 81 -5.45 -2.59 -12.70
C ALA A 81 -4.83 -2.81 -14.09
N PHE A 82 -5.60 -2.53 -15.16
CA PHE A 82 -5.09 -2.53 -16.53
C PHE A 82 -4.04 -1.44 -16.76
N GLU A 83 -4.30 -0.22 -16.30
CA GLU A 83 -3.33 0.89 -16.39
C GLU A 83 -2.04 0.62 -15.62
N LEU A 84 -2.13 0.03 -14.43
CA LEU A 84 -0.98 -0.22 -13.55
C LEU A 84 -0.07 -1.35 -14.07
N THR A 85 -0.67 -2.40 -14.64
CA THR A 85 0.08 -3.60 -15.05
C THR A 85 0.42 -3.63 -16.54
N GLY A 86 -0.28 -2.84 -17.36
CA GLY A 86 -0.13 -2.85 -18.82
C GLY A 86 -0.52 -4.19 -19.48
N ARG A 87 -1.18 -5.09 -18.75
CA ARG A 87 -1.59 -6.42 -19.23
C ARG A 87 -2.92 -6.37 -19.95
N SER A 88 -3.25 -7.41 -20.71
CA SER A 88 -4.55 -7.49 -21.38
C SER A 88 -5.71 -7.54 -20.37
N ARG A 89 -6.88 -7.01 -20.76
CA ARG A 89 -8.07 -6.99 -19.89
C ARG A 89 -8.47 -8.39 -19.40
N SER A 90 -8.33 -9.41 -20.23
CA SER A 90 -8.63 -10.79 -19.86
C SER A 90 -7.69 -11.34 -18.80
N PHE A 91 -6.40 -10.99 -18.86
CA PHE A 91 -5.42 -11.33 -17.82
C PHE A 91 -5.74 -10.62 -16.50
N VAL A 92 -6.02 -9.32 -16.56
CA VAL A 92 -6.35 -8.51 -15.37
C VAL A 92 -7.58 -9.06 -14.64
N VAL A 93 -8.63 -9.42 -15.37
CA VAL A 93 -9.83 -10.00 -14.76
C VAL A 93 -9.52 -11.34 -14.07
N LYS A 94 -8.74 -12.23 -14.71
CA LYS A 94 -8.31 -13.49 -14.09
C LYS A 94 -7.48 -13.27 -12.83
N MET A 95 -6.57 -12.32 -12.88
CA MET A 95 -5.73 -11.94 -11.74
C MET A 95 -6.56 -11.40 -10.57
N LEU A 96 -7.51 -10.51 -10.81
CA LEU A 96 -8.41 -10.00 -9.76
C LEU A 96 -9.31 -11.11 -9.19
N HIS A 97 -9.75 -12.06 -10.01
CA HIS A 97 -10.45 -13.25 -9.51
C HIS A 97 -9.56 -14.11 -8.63
N HIS A 98 -8.32 -14.36 -9.03
CA HIS A 98 -7.36 -15.13 -8.22
C HIS A 98 -7.09 -14.44 -6.87
N LEU A 99 -6.86 -13.13 -6.86
CA LEU A 99 -6.69 -12.35 -5.62
C LEU A 99 -7.92 -12.38 -4.70
N ARG A 100 -9.13 -12.41 -5.29
CA ARG A 100 -10.38 -12.57 -4.55
C ARG A 100 -10.50 -13.97 -3.97
N ASP A 101 -10.15 -15.00 -4.73
CA ASP A 101 -10.22 -16.40 -4.29
C ASP A 101 -9.21 -16.68 -3.17
N LEU A 102 -8.12 -15.92 -3.10
CA LEU A 102 -7.15 -15.90 -1.99
C LEU A 102 -7.59 -15.05 -0.79
N GLU A 103 -8.81 -14.48 -0.81
CA GLU A 103 -9.35 -13.61 0.24
C GLU A 103 -8.47 -12.40 0.58
N ILE A 104 -7.69 -11.91 -0.39
CA ILE A 104 -6.86 -10.70 -0.24
C ILE A 104 -7.69 -9.45 -0.57
N ILE A 105 -8.58 -9.57 -1.57
CA ILE A 105 -9.47 -8.49 -2.00
C ILE A 105 -10.94 -8.92 -2.02
N THR A 106 -11.81 -8.00 -1.67
CA THR A 106 -13.28 -8.19 -1.73
C THR A 106 -13.84 -7.42 -2.92
N TRP A 107 -14.65 -8.10 -3.73
CA TRP A 107 -15.36 -7.49 -4.86
C TRP A 107 -16.68 -6.86 -4.41
N PHE A 108 -16.97 -5.68 -4.96
CA PHE A 108 -18.22 -4.95 -4.77
C PHE A 108 -18.83 -4.61 -6.14
N GLY A 109 -20.08 -4.99 -6.34
CA GLY A 109 -20.85 -4.65 -7.54
C GLY A 109 -22.25 -5.27 -7.53
N SER A 110 -23.13 -4.72 -8.36
CA SER A 110 -24.53 -5.16 -8.48
C SER A 110 -24.70 -6.31 -9.48
N SER A 111 -23.77 -6.45 -10.43
CA SER A 111 -23.75 -7.51 -11.43
C SER A 111 -22.35 -7.70 -12.03
N LYS A 112 -22.12 -8.80 -12.76
CA LYS A 112 -20.86 -9.05 -13.47
C LYS A 112 -20.48 -7.96 -14.48
N ASN A 113 -21.47 -7.23 -15.00
CA ASN A 113 -21.29 -6.14 -15.97
C ASN A 113 -21.46 -4.75 -15.34
N ASP A 114 -21.44 -4.65 -14.01
CA ASP A 114 -21.57 -3.37 -13.33
C ASP A 114 -20.39 -2.46 -13.66
N ARG A 115 -20.69 -1.28 -14.23
CA ARG A 115 -19.70 -0.27 -14.59
C ARG A 115 -19.03 0.34 -13.36
N ASN A 116 -19.69 0.28 -12.22
CA ASN A 116 -19.22 0.79 -10.94
C ASN A 116 -18.61 -0.30 -10.07
N GLN A 117 -18.31 -1.49 -10.61
CA GLN A 117 -17.64 -2.53 -9.83
C GLN A 117 -16.25 -2.09 -9.37
N TYR A 118 -15.88 -2.46 -8.15
CA TYR A 118 -14.56 -2.21 -7.59
C TYR A 118 -14.18 -3.30 -6.60
N TYR A 119 -12.91 -3.30 -6.21
CA TYR A 119 -12.34 -4.20 -5.24
C TYR A 119 -11.72 -3.38 -4.11
N LEU A 120 -11.89 -3.84 -2.87
CA LEU A 120 -11.19 -3.30 -1.70
C LEU A 120 -10.25 -4.35 -1.15
N LEU A 121 -9.19 -3.90 -0.50
CA LEU A 121 -8.32 -4.77 0.29
C LEU A 121 -9.11 -5.24 1.52
N VAL A 122 -8.92 -6.50 1.92
CA VAL A 122 -9.56 -7.02 3.13
C VAL A 122 -8.86 -6.43 4.36
N ASP A 123 -9.59 -5.68 5.18
CA ASP A 123 -9.13 -5.30 6.52
C ASP A 123 -9.22 -6.53 7.43
N LYS A 124 -8.09 -6.92 8.05
CA LYS A 124 -8.02 -7.99 9.06
C LYS A 124 -7.53 -7.42 10.38
#